data_AF-A0A413HTH3-F1
#
_entry.id   AF-A0A413HTH3-F1
#
_cell.length_a   1.000
_cell.length_b   1.000
_cell.length_c   1.000
_cell.angle_alpha   90.00
_cell.angle_beta   90.00
_cell.angle_gamma   90.00
#
_symmetry.space_group_name_H-M   'P 1'
#
loop_
_entity.id
_entity.type
_entity.pdbx_description
1 polymer ?
#
loop_
_entity_poly.entity_id
_entity_poly.type
_entity_poly.pdbx_seq_one_letter_code
_entity_poly.pdbx_strand_id
1 'polypeptide(L)'
;ESPRPPRFKQDGIPITYMQMGIVHERDTEKVRLSLPKALKKYMEGTYQIHENFLFLENKIFRDMDQIKQLRIYPPEKGICNLIVVYEVPDPEELPQNGHELAIDLGLHNLMTCYDSGNGKTFILGRKYLEIERYFQKEIARVQAQWYGQQSQKGVKHPVTSKHIRKLYKRKQNSVTDYLHKVTRYLAEYCREQGVTC
;
A
#
# COMPACT_ATOMS: atom_id res chain seq x y z
N GLU A 1 -13.13 -37.16 17.25
CA GLU A 1 -12.99 -36.81 15.82
C GLU A 1 -11.88 -35.80 15.66
N SER A 2 -10.94 -36.04 14.73
CA SER A 2 -9.90 -35.07 14.41
C SER A 2 -10.52 -33.87 13.67
N PRO A 3 -10.17 -32.63 14.03
CA PRO A 3 -10.74 -31.45 13.38
C PRO A 3 -10.42 -31.46 11.88
N ARG A 4 -11.43 -31.17 11.05
CA ARG A 4 -11.23 -31.04 9.60
C ARG A 4 -10.31 -29.85 9.31
N PRO A 5 -9.34 -29.99 8.41
CA PRO A 5 -8.47 -28.88 8.04
C PRO A 5 -9.29 -27.71 7.46
N PRO A 6 -8.87 -26.46 7.68
CA PRO A 6 -9.57 -25.29 7.19
C PRO A 6 -9.76 -25.36 5.66
N ARG A 7 -10.96 -25.06 5.17
CA ARG A 7 -11.29 -25.04 3.73
C ARG A 7 -10.72 -23.82 2.97
N PHE A 8 -9.88 -23.01 3.60
CA PHE A 8 -9.31 -21.84 2.94
C PHE A 8 -8.19 -22.28 1.98
N LYS A 9 -8.55 -22.56 0.73
CA LYS A 9 -7.59 -22.44 -0.37
C LYS A 9 -7.26 -20.96 -0.51
N GLN A 10 -5.99 -20.60 -0.28
CA GLN A 10 -5.52 -19.26 -0.61
C GLN A 10 -5.39 -19.20 -2.13
N ASP A 11 -6.40 -18.66 -2.80
CA ASP A 11 -6.29 -18.27 -4.20
C ASP A 11 -5.57 -16.92 -4.29
N GLY A 12 -4.81 -16.70 -5.37
CA GLY A 12 -4.09 -15.42 -5.58
C GLY A 12 -2.75 -15.30 -4.85
N ILE A 13 -2.11 -16.42 -4.48
CA ILE A 13 -0.78 -16.40 -3.86
C ILE A 13 0.22 -15.75 -4.84
N PRO A 14 0.89 -14.65 -4.46
CA PRO A 14 1.86 -14.01 -5.33
C PRO A 14 3.13 -14.86 -5.45
N ILE A 15 3.67 -14.95 -6.66
CA ILE A 15 5.02 -15.47 -6.87
C ILE A 15 5.98 -14.40 -6.38
N THR A 16 6.82 -14.76 -5.42
CA THR A 16 7.76 -13.82 -4.78
C THR A 16 9.18 -14.16 -5.19
N TYR A 17 9.87 -13.17 -5.75
CA TYR A 17 11.31 -13.19 -5.98
C TYR A 17 12.00 -12.36 -4.90
N MET A 18 13.00 -12.96 -4.27
CA MET A 18 13.92 -12.26 -3.36
C MET A 18 15.13 -11.78 -4.16
N GLN A 19 15.92 -10.86 -3.59
CA GLN A 19 17.07 -10.22 -4.24
C GLN A 19 17.95 -11.17 -5.08
N MET A 20 18.28 -12.38 -4.60
CA MET A 20 19.11 -13.35 -5.33
C MET A 20 18.47 -13.91 -6.62
N GLY A 21 17.15 -13.90 -6.71
CA GLY A 21 16.40 -14.34 -7.89
C GLY A 21 16.12 -13.22 -8.89
N ILE A 22 16.64 -12.02 -8.64
CA ILE A 22 16.41 -10.80 -9.41
C ILE A 22 17.76 -10.28 -9.89
N VAL A 23 17.88 -10.00 -11.19
CA VAL A 23 19.03 -9.29 -11.75
C VAL A 23 18.51 -8.11 -12.53
N HIS A 24 19.00 -6.93 -12.18
CA HIS A 24 18.69 -5.67 -12.82
C HIS A 24 20.00 -4.93 -13.05
N GLU A 25 20.24 -4.52 -14.29
CA GLU A 25 21.38 -3.71 -14.65
C GLU A 25 20.99 -2.23 -14.50
N ARG A 26 21.89 -1.41 -13.93
CA ARG A 26 21.64 0.03 -13.75
C ARG A 26 21.25 0.69 -15.08
N ASP A 27 20.35 1.66 -15.01
CA ASP A 27 19.83 2.41 -16.15
C ASP A 27 19.07 1.58 -17.20
N THR A 28 18.80 0.31 -16.94
CA THR A 28 18.03 -0.54 -17.84
C THR A 28 16.55 -0.59 -17.45
N GLU A 29 15.69 -0.68 -18.46
CA GLU A 29 14.25 -0.91 -18.26
C GLU A 29 13.91 -2.39 -18.06
N LYS A 30 14.92 -3.27 -17.96
CA LYS A 30 14.74 -4.73 -17.99
C LYS A 30 15.19 -5.39 -16.69
N VAL A 31 14.27 -6.11 -16.07
CA VAL A 31 14.55 -6.96 -14.91
C VAL A 31 14.50 -8.41 -15.32
N ARG A 32 15.56 -9.16 -15.00
CA ARG A 32 15.67 -10.60 -15.24
C ARG A 32 15.35 -11.37 -13.96
N LEU A 33 14.44 -12.33 -14.06
CA LEU A 33 13.98 -13.18 -12.96
C LEU A 33 14.35 -14.64 -13.22
N SER A 34 14.87 -15.32 -12.19
CA SER A 34 15.28 -16.72 -12.29
C SER A 34 14.09 -17.67 -12.28
N LEU A 35 13.90 -18.50 -13.30
CA LEU A 35 12.83 -19.49 -13.28
C LEU A 35 13.20 -20.73 -12.43
N PRO A 36 12.29 -21.26 -11.59
CA PRO A 36 12.51 -22.51 -10.87
C PRO A 36 12.74 -23.70 -11.83
N LYS A 37 13.63 -24.63 -11.45
CA LYS A 37 13.95 -25.81 -12.28
C LYS A 37 12.72 -26.64 -12.66
N ALA A 38 11.78 -26.79 -11.72
CA ALA A 38 10.53 -27.50 -11.97
C ALA A 38 9.66 -26.82 -13.03
N LEU A 39 9.60 -25.48 -13.01
CA LEU A 39 8.86 -24.69 -13.99
C LEU A 39 9.51 -24.81 -15.38
N LYS A 40 10.84 -24.73 -15.47
CA LYS A 40 11.57 -24.93 -16.75
C LYS A 40 11.25 -26.26 -17.40
N LYS A 41 11.34 -27.36 -16.63
CA LYS A 41 11.02 -28.72 -17.12
C LYS A 41 9.57 -28.83 -17.60
N TYR A 42 8.64 -28.22 -16.88
CA TYR A 42 7.23 -28.21 -17.26
C TYR A 42 7.01 -27.43 -18.57
N MET A 43 7.61 -26.24 -18.70
CA MET A 43 7.50 -25.38 -19.88
C MET A 43 8.11 -26.03 -21.12
N GLU A 44 9.25 -26.70 -20.96
CA GLU A 44 9.89 -27.48 -22.02
C GLU A 44 9.02 -28.67 -22.45
N GLY A 45 8.56 -29.50 -21.51
CA GLY A 45 7.80 -30.71 -21.83
C GLY A 45 6.39 -30.45 -22.38
N THR A 46 5.74 -29.36 -21.94
CA THR A 46 4.35 -29.05 -22.30
C THR A 46 4.26 -28.08 -23.48
N TYR A 47 5.16 -27.10 -23.54
CA TYR A 47 5.08 -25.98 -24.48
C TYR A 47 6.33 -25.84 -25.36
N GLN A 48 7.36 -26.69 -25.21
CA GLN A 48 8.64 -26.62 -25.94
C GLN A 48 9.35 -25.26 -25.76
N ILE A 49 9.15 -24.64 -24.60
CA ILE A 49 9.79 -23.36 -24.24
C ILE A 49 11.06 -23.68 -23.44
N HIS A 50 12.21 -23.25 -23.97
CA HIS A 50 13.53 -23.48 -23.36
C HIS A 50 14.08 -22.26 -22.60
N GLU A 51 13.23 -21.29 -22.29
CA GLU A 51 13.63 -20.07 -21.61
C GLU A 51 14.14 -20.33 -20.20
N ASN A 52 15.28 -19.71 -19.88
CA ASN A 52 15.94 -19.87 -18.60
C ASN A 52 15.56 -18.80 -17.57
N PHE A 53 15.06 -17.67 -18.06
CA PHE A 53 14.75 -16.49 -17.28
C PHE A 53 13.44 -15.87 -17.77
N LEU A 54 12.78 -15.15 -16.89
CA LEU A 54 11.68 -14.26 -17.25
C LEU A 54 12.21 -12.83 -17.28
N PHE A 55 11.96 -12.11 -18.37
CA PHE A 55 12.31 -10.70 -18.48
C PHE A 55 11.06 -9.85 -18.33
N LEU A 56 11.12 -8.85 -17.44
CA LEU A 56 10.09 -7.82 -17.29
C LEU A 56 10.67 -6.51 -17.80
N GLU A 57 9.98 -5.86 -18.75
CA GLU A 57 10.41 -4.61 -19.36
C GLU A 57 9.42 -3.49 -19.03
N ASN A 58 9.90 -2.45 -18.34
CA ASN A 58 9.14 -1.26 -18.00
C ASN A 58 10.06 -0.09 -17.63
N LYS A 59 9.69 1.12 -18.06
CA LYS A 59 10.42 2.36 -17.76
C LYS A 59 10.67 2.59 -16.28
N ILE A 60 9.76 2.13 -15.41
CA ILE A 60 9.88 2.30 -13.96
C ILE A 60 11.13 1.63 -13.38
N PHE A 61 11.66 0.59 -14.04
CA PHE A 61 12.83 -0.11 -13.56
C PHE A 61 14.12 0.69 -13.74
N ARG A 62 14.13 1.71 -14.60
CA ARG A 62 15.34 2.51 -14.86
C ARG A 62 15.87 3.17 -13.59
N ASP A 63 14.97 3.66 -12.74
CA ASP A 63 15.29 4.42 -11.53
C ASP A 63 15.27 3.54 -10.25
N MET A 64 15.34 2.21 -10.40
CA MET A 64 15.27 1.24 -9.29
C MET A 64 16.61 0.53 -9.07
N ASP A 65 17.58 1.22 -8.49
CA ASP A 65 18.96 0.69 -8.35
C ASP A 65 19.07 -0.63 -7.57
N GLN A 66 18.26 -0.80 -6.52
CA GLN A 66 18.37 -1.95 -5.61
C GLN A 66 17.01 -2.58 -5.31
N ILE A 67 16.54 -3.47 -6.20
CA ILE A 67 15.33 -4.26 -5.97
C ILE A 67 15.59 -5.36 -4.93
N LYS A 68 14.93 -5.29 -3.77
CA LYS A 68 15.01 -6.31 -2.71
C LYS A 68 14.02 -7.45 -2.89
N GLN A 69 12.83 -7.10 -3.37
CA GLN A 69 11.74 -8.05 -3.52
C GLN A 69 10.84 -7.67 -4.70
N LEU A 70 10.39 -8.67 -5.44
CA LEU A 70 9.42 -8.50 -6.51
C LEU A 70 8.31 -9.55 -6.36
N ARG A 71 7.05 -9.08 -6.28
CA ARG A 71 5.86 -9.93 -6.15
C ARG A 71 5.02 -9.84 -7.41
N ILE A 72 4.75 -10.98 -8.03
CA ILE A 72 3.88 -11.11 -9.20
C ILE A 72 2.57 -11.75 -8.73
N TYR A 73 1.49 -10.98 -8.79
CA TYR A 73 0.17 -11.50 -8.48
C TYR A 73 -0.42 -12.19 -9.72
N PRO A 74 -1.11 -13.34 -9.55
CA PRO A 74 -1.85 -13.96 -10.64
C PRO A 74 -2.80 -12.95 -11.30
N PRO A 75 -2.97 -13.02 -12.64
CA PRO A 75 -3.79 -12.07 -13.35
C PRO A 75 -5.26 -12.18 -12.93
N GLU A 76 -5.84 -11.06 -12.49
CA GLU A 76 -7.27 -10.95 -12.23
C GLU A 76 -7.92 -10.10 -13.34
N LYS A 77 -8.90 -10.67 -14.05
CA LYS A 77 -9.59 -10.00 -15.17
C LYS A 77 -8.63 -9.46 -16.25
N GLY A 78 -7.56 -10.20 -16.51
CA GLY A 78 -6.53 -9.84 -17.49
C GLY A 78 -5.48 -8.83 -16.99
N ILE A 79 -5.54 -8.41 -15.72
CA ILE A 79 -4.57 -7.49 -15.12
C ILE A 79 -3.66 -8.27 -14.17
N CYS A 80 -2.36 -8.27 -14.43
CA CYS A 80 -1.34 -8.80 -13.54
C CYS A 80 -0.72 -7.64 -12.74
N ASN A 81 -0.84 -7.69 -11.41
CA ASN A 81 -0.25 -6.67 -10.54
C ASN A 81 1.17 -7.08 -10.14
N LEU A 82 2.10 -6.14 -10.26
CA LEU A 82 3.48 -6.29 -9.82
C LEU A 82 3.71 -5.35 -8.63
N ILE A 83 4.31 -5.86 -7.55
CA ILE A 83 4.79 -5.03 -6.44
C ILE A 83 6.31 -5.19 -6.36
N VAL A 84 7.01 -4.07 -6.50
CA VAL A 84 8.47 -4.00 -6.42
C VAL A 84 8.85 -3.26 -5.14
N VAL A 85 9.65 -3.89 -4.30
CA VAL A 85 10.26 -3.29 -3.10
C VAL A 85 11.72 -3.04 -3.45
N TYR A 86 12.12 -1.79 -3.42
CA TYR A 86 13.46 -1.35 -3.76
C TYR A 86 13.99 -0.39 -2.68
N GLU A 87 15.30 -0.35 -2.52
CA GLU A 87 15.96 0.65 -1.69
C GLU A 87 16.15 1.93 -2.50
N VAL A 88 15.89 3.04 -1.83
CA VAL A 88 16.27 4.38 -2.26
C VAL A 88 17.37 4.82 -1.31
N PRO A 89 18.50 5.38 -1.79
CA PRO A 89 19.52 5.91 -0.90
C PRO A 89 18.92 6.98 0.00
N ASP A 90 19.31 6.97 1.27
CA ASP A 90 18.89 8.01 2.20
C ASP A 90 19.38 9.38 1.69
N PRO A 91 18.54 10.43 1.75
CA PRO A 91 18.99 11.77 1.40
C PRO A 91 20.10 12.22 2.35
N GLU A 92 21.01 13.06 1.86
CA GLU A 92 22.02 13.67 2.73
C GLU A 92 21.35 14.48 3.84
N GLU A 93 21.79 14.27 5.08
CA GLU A 93 21.33 15.06 6.23
C GLU A 93 21.74 16.52 6.03
N LEU A 94 20.77 17.43 6.16
CA LEU A 94 21.04 18.85 6.11
C LEU A 94 21.72 19.29 7.41
N PRO A 95 22.66 20.24 7.36
CA PRO A 95 23.31 20.73 8.57
C PRO A 95 22.27 21.35 9.51
N GLN A 96 22.29 20.92 10.77
CA GLN A 96 21.39 21.44 11.81
C GLN A 96 21.62 22.94 12.01
N ASN A 97 20.54 23.71 11.96
CA ASN A 97 20.55 25.17 12.11
C ASN A 97 19.86 25.63 13.41
N GLY A 98 19.43 24.71 14.27
CA GLY A 98 18.68 24.98 15.49
C GLY A 98 17.23 25.41 15.27
N HIS A 99 16.74 25.40 14.02
CA HIS A 99 15.35 25.67 13.68
C HIS A 99 14.56 24.37 13.66
N GLU A 100 13.84 24.13 14.74
CA GLU A 100 13.04 22.92 14.95
C GLU A 100 11.54 23.17 14.78
N LEU A 101 10.85 22.15 14.28
CA LEU A 101 9.39 22.05 14.27
C LEU A 101 8.94 20.93 15.20
N ALA A 102 8.38 21.27 16.36
CA ALA A 102 7.79 20.31 17.28
C ALA A 102 6.38 19.93 16.81
N ILE A 103 6.05 18.64 16.80
CA ILE A 103 4.77 18.10 16.32
C ILE A 103 4.18 17.18 17.37
N ASP A 104 2.99 17.55 17.87
CA ASP A 104 2.18 16.71 18.76
C ASP A 104 1.02 16.09 17.96
N LEU A 105 0.91 14.77 17.99
CA LEU A 105 -0.13 14.03 17.26
C LEU A 105 -1.36 13.80 18.14
N GLY A 106 -2.53 14.15 17.62
CA GLY A 106 -3.79 14.04 18.35
C GLY A 106 -4.93 13.47 17.51
N LEU A 107 -6.06 13.18 18.17
CA LEU A 107 -7.28 12.72 17.48
C LEU A 107 -8.08 13.89 16.92
N HIS A 108 -8.32 14.91 17.75
CA HIS A 108 -9.10 16.10 17.39
C HIS A 108 -8.32 17.06 16.48
N ASN A 109 -7.06 17.27 16.83
CA ASN A 109 -6.08 17.99 16.05
C ASN A 109 -5.05 16.94 15.64
N LEU A 110 -5.03 16.54 14.36
CA LEU A 110 -4.16 15.46 13.90
C LEU A 110 -2.70 15.76 14.21
N MET A 111 -2.31 17.03 14.00
CA MET A 111 -0.98 17.55 14.28
C MET A 111 -1.12 18.95 14.86
N THR A 112 -0.57 19.17 16.05
CA THR A 112 -0.35 20.49 16.63
C THR A 112 1.13 20.80 16.50
N CYS A 113 1.46 21.85 15.76
CA CYS A 113 2.84 22.17 15.40
C CYS A 113 3.27 23.46 16.07
N TYR A 114 4.51 23.48 16.58
CA TYR A 114 5.19 24.68 17.07
C TYR A 114 6.52 24.85 16.36
N ASP A 115 6.67 26.02 15.73
CA ASP A 115 7.87 26.43 15.00
C ASP A 115 8.75 27.30 15.91
N SER A 116 9.94 26.81 16.23
CA SER A 116 10.89 27.50 17.12
C SER A 116 11.56 28.72 16.48
N GLY A 117 11.69 28.77 15.15
CA GLY A 117 12.39 29.85 14.45
C GLY A 117 11.59 31.15 14.40
N ASN A 118 10.25 31.05 14.34
CA ASN A 118 9.36 32.21 14.26
C ASN A 118 8.31 32.26 15.39
N GLY A 119 8.27 31.25 16.28
CA GLY A 119 7.31 31.14 17.37
C GLY A 119 5.88 30.78 16.96
N LYS A 120 5.64 30.44 15.68
CA LYS A 120 4.31 30.17 15.14
C LYS A 120 3.77 28.84 15.67
N THR A 121 2.49 28.85 16.05
CA THR A 121 1.72 27.65 16.35
C THR A 121 0.62 27.46 15.32
N PHE A 122 0.40 26.22 14.88
CA PHE A 122 -0.69 25.90 13.96
C PHE A 122 -1.17 24.46 14.13
N ILE A 123 -2.39 24.21 13.66
CA ILE A 123 -3.04 22.91 13.76
C ILE A 123 -3.39 22.41 12.37
N LEU A 124 -3.05 21.16 12.08
CA LEU A 124 -3.40 20.46 10.86
C LEU A 124 -4.35 19.28 11.14
N GLY A 125 -5.08 18.88 10.10
CA GLY A 125 -5.78 17.60 10.11
C GLY A 125 -7.15 17.57 10.80
N ARG A 126 -7.75 18.72 11.18
CA ARG A 126 -9.05 18.77 11.87
C ARG A 126 -10.20 18.07 11.14
N LYS A 127 -10.10 17.91 9.81
CA LYS A 127 -11.13 17.27 8.98
C LYS A 127 -11.09 15.74 9.06
N TYR A 128 -10.02 15.15 9.58
CA TYR A 128 -9.86 13.69 9.68
C TYR A 128 -11.06 13.03 10.39
N LEU A 129 -11.43 13.54 11.57
CA LEU A 129 -12.56 13.04 12.35
C LEU A 129 -13.90 13.19 11.65
N GLU A 130 -14.09 14.28 10.90
CA GLU A 130 -15.32 14.50 10.14
C GLU A 130 -15.49 13.42 9.06
N ILE A 131 -14.43 13.14 8.31
CA ILE A 131 -14.40 12.11 7.27
C ILE A 131 -14.68 10.73 7.89
N GLU A 132 -13.98 10.39 8.98
CA GLU A 132 -14.18 9.15 9.72
C GLU A 132 -15.63 8.98 10.18
N ARG A 133 -16.19 10.01 10.84
CA ARG A 133 -17.56 9.99 11.35
C ARG A 133 -18.59 9.85 10.24
N TYR A 134 -18.40 10.55 9.12
CA TYR A 134 -19.28 10.44 7.95
C TYR A 134 -19.35 8.98 7.47
N PHE A 135 -18.21 8.35 7.22
CA PHE A 135 -18.18 6.97 6.72
C PHE A 135 -18.68 5.97 7.76
N GLN A 136 -18.36 6.14 9.05
CA GLN A 136 -18.85 5.26 10.10
C GLN A 136 -20.39 5.28 10.19
N LYS A 137 -21.00 6.46 10.14
CA LYS A 137 -22.48 6.61 10.13
C LYS A 137 -23.09 5.94 8.90
N GLU A 138 -22.52 6.18 7.72
CA GLU A 138 -23.06 5.64 6.48
C GLU A 138 -22.92 4.11 6.40
N ILE A 139 -21.78 3.56 6.85
CA ILE A 139 -21.56 2.12 6.96
C ILE A 139 -22.56 1.49 7.92
N ALA A 140 -22.75 2.08 9.11
CA ALA A 140 -23.71 1.57 10.10
C ALA A 140 -25.15 1.56 9.56
N ARG A 141 -25.56 2.63 8.88
CA ARG A 141 -26.88 2.74 8.23
C ARG A 141 -27.11 1.63 7.21
N VAL A 142 -26.15 1.43 6.30
CA VAL A 142 -26.25 0.41 5.25
C VAL A 142 -26.15 -1.01 5.81
N GLN A 143 -25.30 -1.23 6.81
CA GLN A 143 -25.18 -2.52 7.49
C GLN A 143 -26.48 -2.91 8.20
N ALA A 144 -27.12 -1.99 8.92
CA ALA A 144 -28.39 -2.25 9.58
C ALA A 144 -29.49 -2.67 8.58
N GLN A 145 -29.61 -1.95 7.46
CA GLN A 145 -30.57 -2.27 6.40
C GLN A 145 -30.29 -3.65 5.78
N TRP A 146 -29.04 -3.91 5.42
CA TRP A 146 -28.66 -5.17 4.76
C TRP A 146 -28.79 -6.37 5.68
N TYR A 147 -28.28 -6.28 6.92
CA TYR A 147 -28.35 -7.38 7.88
C TYR A 147 -29.79 -7.64 8.34
N GLY A 148 -30.62 -6.60 8.48
CA GLY A 148 -32.05 -6.77 8.75
C GLY A 148 -32.76 -7.62 7.69
N GLN A 149 -32.51 -7.36 6.40
CA GLN A 149 -33.06 -8.15 5.30
C GLN A 149 -32.57 -9.60 5.31
N GLN A 150 -31.31 -9.84 5.70
CA GLN A 150 -30.77 -11.19 5.80
C GLN A 150 -31.38 -11.97 6.96
N SER A 151 -31.55 -11.34 8.12
CA SER A 151 -32.17 -11.95 9.29
C SER A 151 -33.63 -12.33 9.02
N GLN A 152 -34.40 -11.47 8.34
CA GLN A 152 -35.78 -11.78 7.91
C GLN A 152 -35.84 -13.00 6.98
N LYS A 153 -34.77 -13.28 6.22
CA LYS A 153 -34.63 -14.45 5.37
C LYS A 153 -34.06 -15.68 6.10
N GLY A 154 -33.95 -15.64 7.44
CA GLY A 154 -33.48 -16.75 8.26
C GLY A 154 -31.96 -16.97 8.24
N VAL A 155 -31.18 -16.01 7.76
CA VAL A 155 -29.71 -16.13 7.72
C VAL A 155 -29.13 -15.94 9.13
N LYS A 156 -28.63 -17.03 9.74
CA LYS A 156 -28.04 -17.02 11.10
C LYS A 156 -26.81 -16.12 11.23
N HIS A 157 -26.01 -16.00 10.17
CA HIS A 157 -24.80 -15.17 10.14
C HIS A 157 -24.84 -14.25 8.91
N PRO A 158 -25.29 -12.99 9.08
CA PRO A 158 -25.33 -12.01 8.00
C PRO A 158 -23.95 -11.84 7.35
N VAL A 159 -23.91 -11.71 6.03
CA VAL A 159 -22.68 -11.61 5.25
C VAL A 159 -22.56 -10.22 4.65
N THR A 160 -21.39 -9.62 4.68
CA THR A 160 -21.21 -8.25 4.20
C THR A 160 -21.45 -8.13 2.69
N SER A 161 -22.25 -7.14 2.28
CA SER A 161 -22.55 -6.88 0.87
C SER A 161 -21.36 -6.26 0.11
N LYS A 162 -21.36 -6.38 -1.23
CA LYS A 162 -20.40 -5.68 -2.11
C LYS A 162 -20.45 -4.16 -1.92
N HIS A 163 -21.63 -3.62 -1.63
CA HIS A 163 -21.82 -2.18 -1.41
C HIS A 163 -21.12 -1.71 -0.12
N ILE A 164 -21.28 -2.45 0.99
CA ILE A 164 -20.58 -2.15 2.25
C ILE A 164 -19.06 -2.23 2.06
N ARG A 165 -18.55 -3.26 1.36
CA ARG A 165 -17.12 -3.37 1.04
C ARG A 165 -16.62 -2.16 0.24
N LYS A 166 -17.41 -1.65 -0.71
CA LYS A 166 -17.09 -0.43 -1.48
C LYS A 166 -17.05 0.82 -0.59
N LEU A 167 -17.92 0.91 0.42
CA LEU A 167 -17.89 2.00 1.40
C LEU A 167 -16.63 1.97 2.26
N TYR A 168 -16.23 0.80 2.78
CA TYR A 168 -14.95 0.66 3.50
C TYR A 168 -13.76 1.05 2.63
N LYS A 169 -13.72 0.62 1.36
CA LYS A 169 -12.66 1.02 0.42
C LYS A 169 -12.64 2.54 0.19
N ARG A 170 -13.81 3.17 0.03
CA ARG A 170 -13.92 4.63 -0.11
C ARG A 170 -13.43 5.34 1.16
N LYS A 171 -13.82 4.88 2.34
CA LYS A 171 -13.33 5.39 3.62
C LYS A 171 -11.80 5.36 3.66
N GLN A 172 -11.20 4.20 3.41
CA GLN A 172 -9.74 4.03 3.45
C GLN A 172 -9.05 4.98 2.47
N ASN A 173 -9.55 5.07 1.25
CA ASN A 173 -8.98 5.96 0.22
C ASN A 173 -9.08 7.43 0.62
N SER A 174 -10.24 7.87 1.13
CA SER A 174 -10.44 9.26 1.57
C SER A 174 -9.57 9.64 2.76
N VAL A 175 -9.41 8.74 3.72
CA VAL A 175 -8.51 8.96 4.87
C VAL A 175 -7.06 9.02 4.41
N THR A 176 -6.63 8.08 3.57
CA THR A 176 -5.25 8.02 3.06
C THR A 176 -4.91 9.28 2.24
N ASP A 177 -5.80 9.70 1.35
CA ASP A 177 -5.66 10.94 0.58
C ASP A 177 -5.55 12.18 1.48
N TYR A 178 -6.38 12.26 2.53
CA TYR A 178 -6.32 13.36 3.48
C TYR A 178 -5.00 13.39 4.25
N LEU A 179 -4.55 12.25 4.76
CA LEU A 179 -3.27 12.14 5.47
C LEU A 179 -2.09 12.55 4.57
N HIS A 180 -2.05 12.07 3.32
CA HIS A 180 -1.01 12.45 2.37
C HIS A 180 -0.99 13.96 2.07
N LYS A 181 -2.16 14.61 1.98
CA LYS A 181 -2.23 16.07 1.79
C LYS A 181 -1.70 16.82 3.00
N VAL A 182 -2.02 16.35 4.20
CA VAL A 182 -1.55 16.97 5.46
C VAL A 182 -0.04 16.81 5.61
N THR A 183 0.51 15.60 5.40
CA THR A 183 1.95 15.36 5.51
C THR A 183 2.74 16.08 4.42
N ARG A 184 2.19 16.17 3.20
CA ARG A 184 2.78 16.97 2.12
C ARG A 184 2.87 18.44 2.50
N TYR A 185 1.77 19.04 2.99
CA TYR A 185 1.78 20.43 3.44
C TYR A 185 2.84 20.66 4.52
N LEU A 186 2.95 19.74 5.48
CA LEU A 186 3.94 19.82 6.54
C LEU A 186 5.38 19.78 5.99
N ALA A 187 5.67 18.87 5.07
CA ALA A 187 7.00 18.79 4.43
C ALA A 187 7.32 20.06 3.61
N GLU A 188 6.35 20.57 2.85
CA GLU A 188 6.48 21.83 2.12
C GLU A 188 6.73 23.01 3.08
N TYR A 189 6.02 23.06 4.21
CA TYR A 189 6.22 24.05 5.27
C TYR A 189 7.64 24.00 5.84
N CYS A 190 8.14 22.82 6.22
CA CYS A 190 9.50 22.66 6.76
C CYS A 190 10.54 23.16 5.76
N ARG A 191 10.39 22.81 4.47
CA ARG A 191 11.28 23.26 3.40
C ARG A 191 11.24 24.79 3.22
N GLU A 192 10.07 25.40 3.25
CA GLU A 192 9.90 26.85 3.06
C GLU A 192 10.40 27.66 4.25
N GLN A 193 10.24 27.15 5.48
CA GLN A 193 10.74 27.81 6.69
C GLN A 193 12.21 27.51 6.97
N GLY A 194 12.83 26.56 6.26
CA GLY A 194 14.22 26.18 6.50
C GLY A 194 14.41 25.34 7.77
N VAL A 195 13.40 24.57 8.16
CA VAL A 195 13.51 23.61 9.27
C VAL A 195 14.40 22.46 8.80
N THR A 196 15.59 22.36 9.37
CA THR A 196 16.58 21.31 9.09
C THR A 196 16.95 20.62 10.39
N CYS A 197 16.55 19.36 10.50
CA CYS A 197 16.77 18.49 11.66
C CYS A 197 17.89 17.49 11.38
#